data_AF-A0AAJ0HVL2-F1
#
_entry.id   AF-A0AAJ0HVL2-F1
#
_cell.length_a   1.000
_cell.length_b   1.000
_cell.length_c   1.000
_cell.angle_alpha   90.00
_cell.angle_beta   90.00
_cell.angle_gamma   90.00
#
_symmetry.space_group_name_H-M   'P 1'
#
loop_
_entity.id
_entity.type
_entity.pdbx_description
1 polymer ?
#
loop_
_entity_poly.entity_id
_entity_poly.type
_entity_poly.pdbx_seq_one_letter_code
_entity_poly.pdbx_strand_id
1 'polypeptide(L)'
;MSSFPGLESAFPKTRQPRRRSLAFPGSGSWDASIDLPSPPTEPNPKRDYFCFGCEFEMMVRPKATSLLPAPEASVSERRRFSFRLLGGIAKSLRAAGYAANVFDPSEQDAPDYTLWNVMLDGSLSKAHIRDGFYPVEIVTPVLRADNVWARTIDGFWAAMHSDFEFRQDTTCGFHIHISPHSGQFALPELKNMAKAVAF
;
A
#
# COMPACT_ATOMS: atom_id res chain seq x y z
N MET A 1 -2.13 60.94 -15.90
CA MET A 1 -0.93 60.87 -15.03
C MET A 1 -1.34 60.05 -13.82
N SER A 2 -0.83 58.88 -13.47
CA SER A 2 0.34 58.06 -13.85
C SER A 2 0.11 56.73 -13.12
N SER A 3 -0.09 55.62 -13.82
CA SER A 3 0.92 54.57 -14.10
C SER A 3 1.51 53.90 -12.84
N PHE A 4 1.10 52.65 -12.57
CA PHE A 4 1.86 51.68 -11.78
C PHE A 4 2.39 50.59 -12.75
N PRO A 5 3.68 50.18 -12.66
CA PRO A 5 4.31 49.29 -13.63
C PRO A 5 4.40 47.83 -13.17
N GLY A 6 4.53 46.93 -14.15
CA GLY A 6 5.52 45.85 -14.09
C GLY A 6 5.04 44.43 -13.76
N LEU A 7 4.33 43.78 -14.68
CA LEU A 7 4.42 42.32 -14.83
C LEU A 7 5.52 42.03 -15.87
N GLU A 8 6.66 41.49 -15.44
CA GLU A 8 7.64 40.88 -16.34
C GLU A 8 7.68 39.36 -16.14
N SER A 9 7.56 38.70 -17.28
CA SER A 9 7.55 37.26 -17.51
C SER A 9 8.97 36.68 -17.43
N ALA A 10 9.14 35.64 -16.62
CA ALA A 10 10.35 34.83 -16.63
C ALA A 10 10.10 33.54 -17.44
N PHE A 11 10.40 33.59 -18.74
CA PHE A 11 10.60 32.39 -19.54
C PHE A 11 11.96 31.75 -19.22
N PRO A 12 12.05 30.44 -18.93
CA PRO A 12 13.33 29.76 -18.80
C PRO A 12 13.99 29.56 -20.18
N LYS A 13 15.21 30.08 -20.33
CA LYS A 13 16.08 29.93 -21.51
C LYS A 13 16.48 28.46 -21.70
N THR A 14 16.19 27.94 -22.89
CA THR A 14 16.64 26.65 -23.42
C THR A 14 18.18 26.59 -23.49
N ARG A 15 18.80 25.66 -22.76
CA ARG A 15 20.23 25.34 -22.87
C ARG A 15 20.47 24.41 -24.06
N GLN A 16 21.27 24.86 -25.04
CA GLN A 16 21.79 24.01 -26.10
C GLN A 16 22.87 23.04 -25.57
N PRO A 17 22.95 21.80 -26.08
CA PRO A 17 23.98 20.85 -25.68
C PRO A 17 25.32 21.16 -26.37
N ARG A 18 26.38 21.32 -25.56
CA ARG A 18 27.78 21.38 -26.02
C ARG A 18 28.20 19.99 -26.52
N ARG A 19 28.51 19.87 -27.82
CA ARG A 19 29.25 18.72 -28.37
C ARG A 19 30.65 18.69 -27.76
N ARG A 20 30.97 17.65 -26.97
CA ARG A 20 32.36 17.28 -26.65
C ARG A 20 32.82 16.25 -27.68
N SER A 21 33.82 16.62 -28.47
CA SER A 21 34.61 15.69 -29.28
C SER A 21 35.48 14.84 -28.34
N LEU A 22 35.24 13.54 -28.28
CA LEU A 22 36.15 12.58 -27.65
C LEU A 22 37.15 12.12 -28.72
N ALA A 23 38.41 12.50 -28.53
CA ALA A 23 39.53 11.90 -29.24
C ALA A 23 39.77 10.49 -28.68
N PHE A 24 39.94 9.51 -29.57
CA PHE A 24 40.34 8.15 -29.22
C PHE A 24 41.87 8.06 -29.17
N PRO A 25 42.47 7.64 -28.05
CA PRO A 25 43.85 7.17 -28.04
C PRO A 25 43.91 5.63 -28.08
N GLY A 26 44.83 5.12 -28.90
CA GLY A 26 45.61 3.93 -28.58
C GLY A 26 44.97 2.56 -28.85
N SER A 27 45.49 1.89 -29.87
CA SER A 27 45.40 0.44 -30.08
C SER A 27 46.00 -0.32 -28.90
N GLY A 28 45.15 -0.71 -27.94
CA GLY A 28 45.47 -1.69 -26.90
C GLY A 28 45.04 -3.10 -27.33
N SER A 29 45.97 -4.04 -27.25
CA SER A 29 45.73 -5.48 -27.37
C SER A 29 44.70 -5.94 -26.33
N TRP A 30 43.57 -6.48 -26.77
CA TRP A 30 42.55 -7.06 -25.89
C TRP A 30 42.93 -8.52 -25.62
N ASP A 31 43.50 -8.78 -24.44
CA ASP A 31 43.57 -10.14 -23.90
C ASP A 31 42.15 -10.60 -23.58
N ALA A 32 41.66 -11.53 -24.39
CA ALA A 32 40.35 -12.15 -24.23
C ALA A 32 40.41 -13.22 -23.13
N SER A 33 40.36 -12.78 -21.87
CA SER A 33 39.89 -13.63 -20.77
C SER A 33 38.71 -12.94 -20.11
N ILE A 34 37.57 -12.96 -20.81
CA ILE A 34 36.28 -12.65 -20.21
C ILE A 34 35.95 -13.85 -19.32
N ASP A 35 36.03 -13.65 -18.01
CA ASP A 35 35.42 -14.57 -17.04
C ASP A 35 33.93 -14.68 -17.39
N LEU A 36 33.58 -15.79 -18.03
CA LEU A 36 32.18 -16.12 -18.30
C LEU A 36 31.48 -16.25 -16.94
N PRO A 37 30.33 -15.59 -16.74
CA PRO A 37 29.55 -15.79 -15.54
C PRO A 37 29.23 -17.28 -15.43
N SER A 38 29.47 -17.83 -14.24
CA SER A 38 29.15 -19.23 -13.93
C SER A 38 27.70 -19.52 -14.34
N PRO A 39 27.42 -20.73 -14.86
CA PRO A 39 26.07 -21.11 -15.24
C PRO A 39 25.12 -20.86 -14.07
N PRO A 40 23.87 -20.43 -14.34
CA PRO A 40 22.90 -20.20 -13.29
C PRO A 40 22.79 -21.48 -12.45
N THR A 41 23.15 -21.36 -11.17
CA THR A 41 22.95 -22.39 -10.15
C THR A 41 21.54 -22.93 -10.31
N GLU A 42 21.40 -24.26 -10.40
CA GLU A 42 20.11 -24.90 -10.61
C GLU A 42 19.03 -24.32 -9.68
N PRO A 43 17.79 -24.15 -10.16
CA PRO A 43 16.71 -23.60 -9.37
C PRO A 43 16.57 -24.43 -8.10
N ASN A 44 16.91 -23.81 -6.96
CA ASN A 44 16.82 -24.44 -5.65
C ASN A 44 15.35 -24.85 -5.42
N PRO A 45 15.02 -26.14 -5.37
CA PRO A 45 13.64 -26.66 -5.35
C PRO A 45 12.96 -26.49 -3.97
N LYS A 46 13.32 -25.44 -3.23
CA LYS A 46 12.78 -25.09 -1.91
C LYS A 46 12.21 -23.67 -1.85
N ARG A 47 12.08 -22.98 -2.99
CA ARG A 47 11.58 -21.60 -3.07
C ARG A 47 10.15 -21.52 -3.59
N ASP A 48 9.33 -22.53 -3.33
CA ASP A 48 8.08 -22.71 -4.08
C ASP A 48 6.95 -21.74 -3.68
N TYR A 49 7.19 -20.83 -2.73
CA TYR A 49 6.22 -19.80 -2.38
C TYR A 49 6.89 -18.51 -1.93
N PHE A 50 6.24 -17.40 -2.27
CA PHE A 50 6.48 -16.10 -1.65
C PHE A 50 5.48 -15.88 -0.51
N CYS A 51 5.80 -14.92 0.34
CA CYS A 51 4.87 -14.40 1.33
C CYS A 51 4.37 -13.03 0.85
N PHE A 52 3.17 -12.65 1.29
CA PHE A 52 2.67 -11.31 1.02
C PHE A 52 1.75 -10.80 2.12
N GLY A 53 1.66 -9.49 2.25
CA GLY A 53 0.63 -8.81 3.03
C GLY A 53 -0.21 -7.92 2.13
N CYS A 54 -1.45 -7.65 2.51
CA CYS A 54 -2.32 -6.71 1.84
C CYS A 54 -2.69 -5.57 2.79
N GLU A 55 -2.72 -4.35 2.25
CA GLU A 55 -3.27 -3.16 2.90
C GLU A 55 -4.52 -2.75 2.12
N PHE A 56 -5.64 -2.66 2.82
CA PHE A 56 -6.90 -2.21 2.25
C PHE A 56 -7.25 -0.83 2.80
N GLU A 57 -7.13 0.20 1.97
CA GLU A 57 -7.46 1.58 2.33
C GLU A 57 -8.85 1.91 1.80
N MET A 58 -9.81 2.09 2.70
CA MET A 58 -11.23 2.12 2.33
C MET A 58 -12.06 3.10 3.16
N MET A 59 -13.17 3.55 2.57
CA MET A 59 -14.20 4.31 3.26
C MET A 59 -15.27 3.37 3.77
N VAL A 60 -15.44 3.27 5.09
CA VAL A 60 -16.36 2.31 5.72
C VAL A 60 -17.44 2.99 6.55
N ARG A 61 -18.65 2.42 6.53
CA ARG A 61 -19.80 2.85 7.32
C ARG A 61 -20.46 1.64 7.98
N PRO A 62 -20.72 1.62 9.29
CA PRO A 62 -21.54 0.57 9.89
C PRO A 62 -22.95 0.57 9.31
N LYS A 63 -23.49 -0.61 8.98
CA LYS A 63 -24.89 -0.75 8.56
C LYS A 63 -25.88 -0.41 9.65
N ALA A 64 -25.51 -0.66 10.91
CA ALA A 64 -26.31 -0.26 12.06
C ALA A 64 -26.22 1.27 12.25
N THR A 65 -27.15 1.98 11.61
CA THR A 65 -27.19 3.45 11.58
C THR A 65 -27.32 4.11 12.95
N SER A 66 -27.86 3.40 13.94
CA SER A 66 -27.95 3.86 15.33
C SER A 66 -26.60 4.10 16.00
N LEU A 67 -25.51 3.56 15.44
CA LEU A 67 -24.15 3.75 15.93
C LEU A 67 -23.52 5.05 15.41
N LEU A 68 -24.06 5.64 14.34
CA LEU A 68 -23.46 6.80 13.69
C LEU A 68 -23.61 8.06 14.55
N PRO A 69 -22.58 8.92 14.61
CA PRO A 69 -22.73 10.27 15.16
C PRO A 69 -23.77 11.06 14.38
N ALA A 70 -24.44 11.98 15.06
CA ALA A 70 -25.36 12.90 14.41
C ALA A 70 -24.65 13.77 13.35
N PRO A 71 -25.34 14.24 12.30
CA PRO A 71 -24.75 15.10 11.26
C PRO A 71 -24.08 16.37 11.81
N GLU A 72 -24.57 16.90 12.92
CA GLU A 72 -24.07 18.07 13.63
C GLU A 72 -23.01 17.74 14.70
N ALA A 73 -22.63 16.47 14.86
CA ALA A 73 -21.64 16.05 15.84
C ALA A 73 -20.32 16.81 15.67
N SER A 74 -19.76 17.23 16.79
CA SER A 74 -18.49 17.92 16.88
C SER A 74 -17.34 17.09 16.33
N VAL A 75 -16.23 17.76 15.99
CA VAL A 75 -15.00 17.09 15.54
C VAL A 75 -14.52 16.06 16.58
N SER A 76 -14.59 16.39 17.87
CA SER A 76 -14.20 15.49 18.96
C SER A 76 -15.08 14.25 19.05
N GLU A 77 -16.40 14.39 18.84
CA GLU A 77 -17.33 13.25 18.82
C GLU A 77 -17.07 12.33 17.63
N ARG A 78 -16.87 12.90 16.44
CA ARG A 78 -16.52 12.14 15.23
C ARG A 78 -15.19 11.40 15.41
N ARG A 79 -14.18 12.06 15.99
CA ARG A 79 -12.88 11.42 16.29
C ARG A 79 -13.03 10.25 17.27
N ARG A 80 -13.78 10.44 18.37
CA ARG A 80 -14.07 9.34 19.32
C ARG A 80 -14.81 8.19 18.64
N PHE A 81 -15.75 8.51 17.75
CA PHE A 81 -16.44 7.50 16.98
C PHE A 81 -15.50 6.73 16.05
N SER A 82 -14.60 7.40 15.34
CA SER A 82 -13.59 6.74 14.50
C SER A 82 -12.80 5.68 15.26
N PHE A 83 -12.33 5.97 16.48
CA PHE A 83 -11.63 4.96 17.29
C PHE A 83 -12.53 3.80 17.72
N ARG A 84 -13.78 4.08 18.10
CA ARG A 84 -14.76 3.00 18.40
C ARG A 84 -15.06 2.14 17.18
N LEU A 85 -15.11 2.75 15.99
CA LEU A 85 -15.33 2.06 14.73
C LEU A 85 -14.21 1.05 14.45
N LEU A 86 -12.94 1.42 14.65
CA LEU A 86 -11.81 0.47 14.51
C LEU A 86 -12.00 -0.76 15.41
N GLY A 87 -12.40 -0.53 16.68
CA GLY A 87 -12.71 -1.61 17.62
C GLY A 87 -13.88 -2.49 17.17
N GLY A 88 -14.89 -1.89 16.53
CA GLY A 88 -16.01 -2.60 15.92
C GLY A 88 -15.59 -3.49 14.76
N ILE A 89 -14.72 -2.99 13.87
CA ILE A 89 -14.15 -3.74 12.75
C ILE A 89 -13.33 -4.92 13.28
N ALA A 90 -12.39 -4.68 14.20
CA ALA A 90 -11.59 -5.75 14.81
C ALA A 90 -12.46 -6.78 15.57
N LYS A 91 -13.59 -6.36 16.14
CA LYS A 91 -14.56 -7.29 16.74
C LYS A 91 -15.27 -8.14 15.68
N SER A 92 -15.66 -7.55 14.55
CA SER A 92 -16.30 -8.27 13.44
C SER A 92 -15.37 -9.36 12.87
N LEU A 93 -14.10 -9.01 12.63
CA LEU A 93 -13.08 -9.98 12.19
C LEU A 93 -12.87 -11.12 13.19
N ARG A 94 -12.83 -10.81 14.50
CA ARG A 94 -12.76 -11.84 15.55
C ARG A 94 -13.99 -12.73 15.61
N ALA A 95 -15.18 -12.18 15.38
CA ALA A 95 -16.41 -12.96 15.31
C ALA A 95 -16.41 -13.93 14.11
N ALA A 96 -15.71 -13.57 13.02
CA ALA A 96 -15.46 -14.43 11.87
C ALA A 96 -14.29 -15.42 12.06
N GLY A 97 -13.64 -15.44 13.24
CA GLY A 97 -12.56 -16.37 13.57
C GLY A 97 -11.15 -15.88 13.26
N TYR A 98 -10.97 -14.61 12.92
CA TYR A 98 -9.65 -14.03 12.65
C TYR A 98 -9.09 -13.30 13.87
N ALA A 99 -7.81 -13.53 14.19
CA ALA A 99 -7.10 -12.69 15.15
C ALA A 99 -7.00 -11.28 14.58
N ALA A 100 -7.49 -10.28 15.32
CA ALA A 100 -7.48 -8.88 14.90
C ALA A 100 -7.35 -7.93 16.08
N ASN A 101 -6.64 -6.82 15.87
CA ASN A 101 -6.47 -5.75 16.85
C ASN A 101 -6.71 -4.36 16.21
N VAL A 102 -6.68 -3.34 17.06
CA VAL A 102 -6.55 -1.95 16.62
C VAL A 102 -5.10 -1.56 16.79
N PHE A 103 -4.51 -0.99 15.74
CA PHE A 103 -3.14 -0.48 15.74
C PHE A 103 -3.18 1.06 15.69
N ASP A 104 -2.41 1.70 16.57
CA ASP A 104 -2.24 3.15 16.58
C ASP A 104 -0.75 3.48 16.36
N PRO A 105 -0.37 4.00 15.17
CA PRO A 105 1.03 4.31 14.86
C PRO A 105 1.59 5.49 15.67
N SER A 106 0.75 6.22 16.40
CA SER A 106 1.20 7.27 17.31
C SER A 106 1.58 6.75 18.70
N GLU A 107 1.13 5.54 19.05
CA GLU A 107 1.37 4.92 20.35
C GLU A 107 2.29 3.69 20.26
N GLN A 108 2.47 3.12 19.08
CA GLN A 108 3.16 1.85 18.84
C GLN A 108 4.19 1.97 17.71
N ASP A 109 5.32 1.28 17.87
CA ASP A 109 6.44 1.34 16.90
C ASP A 109 6.13 0.60 15.59
N ALA A 110 5.45 -0.56 15.67
CA ALA A 110 5.15 -1.39 14.50
C ALA A 110 3.90 -2.28 14.72
N PRO A 111 3.12 -2.56 13.66
CA PRO A 111 2.02 -3.52 13.71
C PRO A 111 2.48 -4.96 13.98
N ASP A 112 1.63 -5.76 14.63
CA ASP A 112 1.82 -7.20 14.73
C ASP A 112 1.29 -7.90 13.47
N TYR A 113 2.19 -8.19 12.54
CA TYR A 113 1.83 -8.83 11.27
C TYR A 113 1.53 -10.34 11.38
N THR A 114 1.33 -10.88 12.59
CA THR A 114 0.76 -12.22 12.80
C THR A 114 -0.76 -12.21 12.85
N LEU A 115 -1.38 -11.02 12.92
CA LEU A 115 -2.82 -10.82 13.00
C LEU A 115 -3.28 -9.69 12.04
N TRP A 116 -4.60 -9.48 11.96
CA TRP A 116 -5.17 -8.36 11.22
C TRP A 116 -5.07 -7.06 12.03
N ASN A 117 -4.48 -6.02 11.45
CA ASN A 117 -4.37 -4.71 12.10
C ASN A 117 -5.37 -3.74 11.48
N VAL A 118 -6.13 -3.04 12.32
CA VAL A 118 -7.13 -2.05 11.91
C VAL A 118 -6.71 -0.68 12.42
N MET A 119 -6.61 0.30 11.53
CA MET A 119 -6.11 1.63 11.88
C MET A 119 -6.81 2.75 11.11
N LEU A 120 -6.63 3.99 11.59
CA LEU A 120 -7.04 5.17 10.82
C LEU A 120 -6.00 5.47 9.75
N ASP A 121 -6.47 5.73 8.55
CA ASP A 121 -5.62 6.22 7.48
C ASP A 121 -5.72 7.75 7.37
N GLY A 122 -4.58 8.42 7.50
CA GLY A 122 -4.47 9.86 7.35
C GLY A 122 -4.40 10.35 5.91
N SER A 123 -4.06 9.47 4.96
CA SER A 123 -3.92 9.76 3.53
C SER A 123 -5.27 9.85 2.82
N LEU A 124 -6.27 9.13 3.33
CA LEU A 124 -7.62 9.10 2.78
C LEU A 124 -8.40 10.40 2.97
N SER A 125 -9.28 10.68 2.01
CA SER A 125 -10.17 11.85 2.03
C SER A 125 -11.11 11.85 3.23
N LYS A 126 -11.21 13.00 3.91
CA LYS A 126 -12.16 13.20 5.02
C LYS A 126 -13.50 13.75 4.57
N ALA A 127 -13.71 13.93 3.26
CA ALA A 127 -14.91 14.55 2.71
C ALA A 127 -16.19 13.77 3.05
N HIS A 128 -16.11 12.43 3.04
CA HIS A 128 -17.28 11.56 3.23
C HIS A 128 -17.61 11.25 4.70
N ILE A 129 -16.85 11.78 5.66
CA ILE A 129 -17.15 11.64 7.10
C ILE A 129 -18.51 12.26 7.44
N ARG A 130 -18.95 13.29 6.71
CA ARG A 130 -20.29 13.87 6.85
C ARG A 130 -21.40 12.94 6.38
N ASP A 131 -21.10 12.05 5.43
CA ASP A 131 -22.02 11.04 4.90
C ASP A 131 -22.01 9.74 5.73
N GLY A 132 -21.26 9.73 6.83
CA GLY A 132 -21.10 8.58 7.71
C GLY A 132 -20.07 7.56 7.24
N PHE A 133 -19.24 7.88 6.25
CA PHE A 133 -18.14 7.03 5.79
C PHE A 133 -16.81 7.50 6.37
N TYR A 134 -16.07 6.58 6.98
CA TYR A 134 -14.84 6.89 7.71
C TYR A 134 -13.64 6.21 7.04
N PRO A 135 -12.51 6.91 6.94
CA PRO A 135 -11.29 6.35 6.37
C PRO A 135 -10.69 5.33 7.32
N VAL A 136 -10.42 4.12 6.84
CA VAL A 136 -9.80 3.04 7.59
C VAL A 136 -8.81 2.32 6.68
N GLU A 137 -7.66 1.97 7.25
CA GLU A 137 -6.72 1.02 6.67
C GLU A 137 -6.81 -0.29 7.46
N ILE A 138 -6.89 -1.40 6.73
CA ILE A 138 -6.87 -2.74 7.32
C ILE A 138 -5.74 -3.52 6.68
N VAL A 139 -4.82 -4.00 7.52
CA VAL A 139 -3.62 -4.73 7.10
C VAL A 139 -3.75 -6.20 7.47
N THR A 140 -3.49 -7.09 6.51
CA THR A 140 -3.52 -8.53 6.76
C THR A 140 -2.34 -8.99 7.63
N PRO A 141 -2.44 -10.16 8.27
CA PRO A 141 -1.22 -10.89 8.65
C PRO A 141 -0.38 -11.21 7.39
N VAL A 142 0.89 -11.55 7.57
CA VAL A 142 1.70 -12.07 6.46
C VAL A 142 1.13 -13.42 6.01
N LEU A 143 0.65 -13.47 4.78
CA LEU A 143 0.08 -14.65 4.14
C LEU A 143 1.14 -15.41 3.35
N ARG A 144 0.97 -16.72 3.29
CA ARG A 144 1.69 -17.58 2.36
C ARG A 144 0.95 -17.58 1.02
N ALA A 145 1.66 -17.47 -0.10
CA ALA A 145 1.08 -17.63 -1.44
C ALA A 145 0.82 -19.11 -1.77
N ASP A 146 -0.05 -19.76 -1.00
CA ASP A 146 -0.50 -21.14 -1.20
C ASP A 146 -1.96 -21.21 -1.73
N ASN A 147 -2.67 -22.31 -1.54
CA ASN A 147 -4.06 -22.46 -1.96
C ASN A 147 -5.08 -21.99 -0.91
N VAL A 148 -4.63 -21.46 0.24
CA VAL A 148 -5.48 -21.05 1.36
C VAL A 148 -5.68 -19.53 1.39
N TRP A 149 -4.70 -18.74 0.92
CA TRP A 149 -4.76 -17.27 1.04
C TRP A 149 -6.05 -16.68 0.47
N ALA A 150 -6.54 -17.18 -0.66
CA ALA A 150 -7.76 -16.66 -1.30
C ALA A 150 -8.96 -16.77 -0.37
N ARG A 151 -9.11 -17.92 0.31
CA ARG A 151 -10.17 -18.13 1.31
C ARG A 151 -10.04 -17.17 2.50
N THR A 152 -8.81 -16.84 2.90
CA THR A 152 -8.56 -15.86 3.98
C THR A 152 -9.05 -14.47 3.58
N ILE A 153 -8.78 -14.04 2.34
CA ILE A 153 -9.25 -12.75 1.82
C ILE A 153 -10.77 -12.76 1.61
N ASP A 154 -11.34 -13.84 1.08
CA ASP A 154 -12.79 -13.98 0.90
C ASP A 154 -13.54 -13.92 2.24
N GLY A 155 -13.02 -14.59 3.26
CA GLY A 155 -13.64 -14.58 4.58
C GLY A 155 -13.51 -13.23 5.29
N PHE A 156 -12.42 -12.49 5.05
CA PHE A 156 -12.32 -11.09 5.45
C PHE A 156 -13.43 -10.25 4.81
N TRP A 157 -13.59 -10.32 3.48
CA TRP A 157 -14.63 -9.56 2.79
C TRP A 157 -16.03 -9.98 3.24
N ALA A 158 -16.28 -11.27 3.45
CA ALA A 158 -17.55 -11.76 3.96
C ALA A 158 -17.89 -11.18 5.35
N ALA A 159 -16.91 -11.14 6.26
CA ALA A 159 -17.08 -10.53 7.58
C ALA A 159 -17.33 -9.03 7.47
N MET A 160 -16.54 -8.32 6.65
CA MET A 160 -16.68 -6.89 6.51
C MET A 160 -18.01 -6.51 5.82
N HIS A 161 -18.43 -7.26 4.81
CA HIS A 161 -19.71 -7.07 4.14
C HIS A 161 -20.92 -7.44 4.99
N SER A 162 -20.79 -8.19 6.10
CA SER A 162 -21.94 -8.46 6.98
C SER A 162 -22.35 -7.18 7.71
N ASP A 163 -21.37 -6.45 8.23
CA ASP A 163 -21.58 -5.38 9.22
C ASP A 163 -21.37 -3.97 8.66
N PHE A 164 -20.68 -3.84 7.54
CA PHE A 164 -20.26 -2.56 6.98
C PHE A 164 -20.68 -2.37 5.51
N GLU A 165 -20.83 -1.11 5.15
CA GLU A 165 -20.95 -0.62 3.78
C GLU A 165 -19.67 0.11 3.39
N PHE A 166 -19.38 0.08 2.09
CA PHE A 166 -18.15 0.66 1.55
C PHE A 166 -18.49 1.74 0.54
N ARG A 167 -17.59 2.70 0.43
CA ARG A 167 -17.63 3.70 -0.61
C ARG A 167 -16.30 3.72 -1.33
N GLN A 168 -16.36 3.78 -2.65
CA GLN A 168 -15.18 4.06 -3.46
C GLN A 168 -14.91 5.57 -3.45
N ASP A 169 -13.64 5.91 -3.26
CA ASP A 169 -13.12 7.26 -3.41
C ASP A 169 -11.80 7.21 -4.17
N THR A 170 -11.38 8.31 -4.80
CA THR A 170 -10.11 8.37 -5.53
C THR A 170 -8.89 8.27 -4.61
N THR A 171 -9.07 8.48 -3.32
CA THR A 171 -8.02 8.29 -2.32
C THR A 171 -7.90 6.86 -1.83
N CYS A 172 -8.91 5.99 -2.04
CA CYS A 172 -8.83 4.59 -1.66
C CYS A 172 -7.74 3.86 -2.46
N GLY A 173 -7.07 2.94 -1.78
CA GLY A 173 -5.91 2.20 -2.27
C GLY A 173 -5.96 0.73 -1.88
N PHE A 174 -5.16 -0.05 -2.60
CA PHE A 174 -4.91 -1.44 -2.29
C PHE A 174 -3.44 -1.74 -2.56
N HIS A 175 -2.71 -2.08 -1.50
CA HIS A 175 -1.29 -2.38 -1.60
C HIS A 175 -1.04 -3.86 -1.35
N ILE A 176 -0.11 -4.43 -2.10
CA ILE A 176 0.40 -5.78 -1.88
C ILE A 176 1.89 -5.69 -1.62
N HIS A 177 2.29 -6.13 -0.43
CA HIS A 177 3.69 -6.18 0.00
C HIS A 177 4.18 -7.60 -0.20
N ILE A 178 5.11 -7.81 -1.12
CA ILE A 178 5.60 -9.15 -1.47
C ILE A 178 7.00 -9.34 -0.89
N SER A 179 7.22 -10.46 -0.22
CA SER A 179 8.53 -10.84 0.33
C SER A 179 8.88 -12.28 -0.05
N PRO A 180 10.17 -12.61 -0.24
CA PRO A 180 10.56 -13.99 -0.44
C PRO A 180 10.33 -14.75 0.88
N HIS A 181 9.88 -16.00 0.81
CA HIS A 181 9.77 -16.81 2.04
C HIS A 181 11.13 -16.95 2.75
N SER A 182 12.22 -17.00 1.99
CA SER A 182 13.59 -16.99 2.50
C SER A 182 14.55 -16.34 1.52
N GLY A 183 15.58 -15.66 2.05
CA GLY A 183 16.64 -15.05 1.24
C GLY A 183 16.17 -13.79 0.50
N GLN A 184 16.57 -13.66 -0.76
CA GLN A 184 16.29 -12.51 -1.61
C GLN A 184 15.76 -12.96 -2.98
N PHE A 185 14.93 -12.11 -3.58
CA PHE A 185 14.49 -12.29 -4.96
C PHE A 185 15.66 -12.15 -5.93
N ALA A 186 15.76 -13.07 -6.88
CA ALA A 186 16.64 -12.94 -8.02
C ALA A 186 16.06 -11.96 -9.05
N LEU A 187 16.92 -11.34 -9.87
CA LEU A 187 16.49 -10.38 -10.90
C LEU A 187 15.41 -10.94 -11.85
N PRO A 188 15.45 -12.21 -12.31
CA PRO A 188 14.37 -12.78 -13.12
C PRO A 188 13.02 -12.82 -12.41
N GLU A 189 13.01 -13.12 -11.11
CA GLU A 189 11.79 -13.14 -10.28
C GLU A 189 11.20 -11.73 -10.16
N LEU A 190 12.05 -10.72 -9.88
CA LEU A 190 11.65 -9.31 -9.85
C LEU A 190 11.04 -8.85 -11.19
N LYS A 191 11.65 -9.25 -12.32
CA LYS A 191 11.12 -8.93 -13.65
C LYS A 191 9.76 -9.58 -13.90
N ASN A 192 9.53 -10.80 -13.42
CA ASN A 192 8.26 -11.48 -13.57
C ASN A 192 7.17 -10.85 -12.70
N MET A 193 7.50 -10.46 -11.46
CA MET A 193 6.58 -9.71 -10.60
C MET A 193 6.21 -8.36 -11.20
N ALA A 194 7.18 -7.61 -11.74
CA ALA A 194 6.91 -6.33 -12.40
C ALA A 194 5.98 -6.47 -13.62
N LYS A 195 6.10 -7.58 -14.37
CA LYS A 195 5.14 -7.89 -15.46
C LYS A 195 3.75 -8.17 -14.90
N ALA A 196 3.65 -8.99 -13.86
CA ALA A 196 2.35 -9.38 -13.30
C ALA A 196 1.54 -8.18 -12.74
N VAL A 197 2.21 -7.11 -12.30
CA VAL A 197 1.52 -5.89 -11.81
C VAL A 197 1.03 -4.98 -12.95
N ALA A 198 1.63 -5.08 -14.14
CA ALA A 198 1.34 -4.19 -15.27
C ALA A 198 0.24 -4.71 -16.22
N PHE A 199 -0.18 -5.97 -16.07
CA PHE A 199 -1.14 -6.67 -16.92
C PHE A 199 -2.31 -7.19 -16.10
#